data_AF-A0A292ZML6-F1
#
_entry.id   AF-A0A292ZML6-F1
#
_cell.length_a   1.000
_cell.length_b   1.000
_cell.length_c   1.000
_cell.angle_alpha   90.00
_cell.angle_beta   90.00
_cell.angle_gamma   90.00
#
_symmetry.space_group_name_H-M   'P 1'
#
loop_
_entity.id
_entity.type
_entity.pdbx_description
1 polymer ?
#
loop_
_entity_poly.entity_id
_entity_poly.type
_entity_poly.pdbx_seq_one_letter_code
_entity_poly.pdbx_strand_id
1 'polypeptide(L)'
;MNPFPQDIFTEPTGVDPDTLANLGPLARLAGRWEAHKGVDINPKADAPERRVFVERVSFDAIDPQTNGPQLFYGLRYHTHITTEEEDITFHDQVGYWLWEPATGLILQTLAIPRGQVALAAGHAKVGDDNLSLVAARGQTQYGICSTAFLEYGFRTDAYRIDIRFDGDDSWSYDIHTTLAVHGRPDPFDHHDTNTLRRVAPGKPNPLKQILDRRARSN
;
A
#
# COMPACT_ATOMS: atom_id res chain seq x y z
N MET A 1 5.81 -29.90 2.14
CA MET A 1 6.32 -29.63 3.51
C MET A 1 5.74 -28.29 3.96
N ASN A 2 5.32 -28.18 5.22
CA ASN A 2 4.84 -26.93 5.78
C ASN A 2 6.04 -25.97 5.97
N PRO A 3 6.06 -24.76 5.38
CA PRO A 3 7.17 -23.82 5.55
C PRO A 3 7.18 -23.14 6.92
N PHE A 4 6.10 -23.27 7.70
CA PHE A 4 5.97 -22.61 8.99
C PHE A 4 6.67 -23.39 10.12
N PRO A 5 7.27 -22.67 11.10
CA PRO A 5 7.85 -23.30 12.28
C PRO A 5 6.78 -24.04 13.10
N GLN A 6 7.20 -25.08 13.82
CA GLN A 6 6.32 -25.79 14.75
C GLN A 6 5.94 -24.93 15.96
N ASP A 7 6.88 -24.11 16.44
CA ASP A 7 6.62 -23.12 17.47
C ASP A 7 6.03 -21.86 16.83
N ILE A 8 4.76 -21.59 17.14
CA ILE A 8 3.99 -20.46 16.61
C ILE A 8 3.81 -19.33 17.63
N PHE A 9 4.40 -19.44 18.83
CA PHE A 9 4.18 -18.49 19.92
C PHE A 9 5.42 -17.68 20.27
N THR A 10 6.63 -18.24 20.12
CA THR A 10 7.84 -17.51 20.49
C THR A 10 8.13 -16.35 19.53
N GLU A 11 8.15 -15.14 20.09
CA GLU A 11 8.51 -13.93 19.37
C GLU A 11 10.03 -13.76 19.23
N PRO A 12 10.50 -13.08 18.17
CA PRO A 12 11.92 -12.76 18.00
C PRO A 12 12.44 -11.88 19.14
N THR A 13 13.61 -12.21 19.68
CA THR A 13 14.34 -11.36 20.64
C THR A 13 15.31 -10.43 19.94
N GLY A 14 15.57 -9.25 20.51
CA GLY A 14 16.56 -8.32 19.95
C GLY A 14 16.10 -7.65 18.65
N VAL A 15 14.79 -7.51 18.47
CA VAL A 15 14.19 -6.75 17.35
C VAL A 15 14.71 -5.32 17.38
N ASP A 16 15.32 -4.88 16.27
CA ASP A 16 15.81 -3.51 16.14
C ASP A 16 14.63 -2.54 16.12
N PRO A 17 14.57 -1.56 17.05
CA PRO A 17 13.48 -0.59 17.11
C PRO A 17 13.52 0.46 16.00
N ASP A 18 14.62 0.62 15.25
CA ASP A 18 14.73 1.56 14.14
C ASP A 18 14.07 0.97 12.89
N THR A 19 12.78 1.27 12.71
CA THR A 19 12.05 0.73 11.56
C THR A 19 12.57 1.29 10.25
N LEU A 20 12.96 2.57 10.18
CA LEU A 20 13.44 3.17 8.92
C LEU A 20 14.68 2.44 8.38
N ALA A 21 15.58 2.03 9.27
CA ALA A 21 16.76 1.25 8.90
C ALA A 21 16.45 -0.18 8.43
N ASN A 22 15.26 -0.71 8.77
CA ASN A 22 14.87 -2.11 8.59
C ASN A 22 13.67 -2.31 7.63
N LEU A 23 13.28 -1.31 6.86
CA LEU A 23 12.16 -1.38 5.90
C LEU A 23 12.46 -2.19 4.62
N GLY A 24 13.72 -2.59 4.40
CA GLY A 24 14.14 -3.34 3.22
C GLY A 24 13.67 -2.69 1.89
N PRO A 25 12.93 -3.40 1.03
CA PRO A 25 12.44 -2.85 -0.25
C PRO A 25 11.51 -1.65 -0.09
N LEU A 26 10.87 -1.48 1.07
CA LEU A 26 9.92 -0.39 1.34
C LEU A 26 10.61 0.89 1.81
N ALA A 27 11.92 0.87 2.07
CA ALA A 27 12.64 2.00 2.68
C ALA A 27 12.44 3.30 1.88
N ARG A 28 12.42 3.21 0.56
CA ARG A 28 12.26 4.37 -0.34
C ARG A 28 10.89 5.01 -0.27
N LEU A 29 9.84 4.32 0.16
CA LEU A 29 8.48 4.89 0.29
C LEU A 29 8.34 5.83 1.50
N ALA A 30 9.13 5.64 2.55
CA ALA A 30 8.99 6.39 3.80
C ALA A 30 9.10 7.91 3.58
N GLY A 31 8.10 8.70 3.97
CA GLY A 31 8.12 10.16 3.79
C GLY A 31 6.79 10.78 3.40
N ARG A 32 6.86 11.92 2.71
CA ARG A 32 5.71 12.64 2.13
C ARG A 32 5.95 12.86 0.65
N TRP A 33 4.89 12.71 -0.13
CA TRP A 33 4.93 12.67 -1.58
C TRP A 33 3.80 13.47 -2.19
N GLU A 34 4.06 14.05 -3.35
CA GLU A 34 3.06 14.80 -4.12
C GLU A 34 3.23 14.55 -5.62
N ALA A 35 2.10 14.57 -6.34
CA ALA A 35 2.02 14.54 -7.78
C ALA A 35 0.80 15.32 -8.27
N HIS A 36 0.89 15.93 -9.45
CA HIS A 36 -0.18 16.77 -10.02
C HIS A 36 -0.71 16.27 -11.36
N LYS A 37 -0.25 15.09 -11.82
CA LYS A 37 -0.52 14.59 -13.17
C LYS A 37 -0.87 13.09 -13.16
N GLY A 38 -1.46 12.61 -12.08
CA GLY A 38 -1.97 11.25 -12.04
C GLY A 38 -3.11 11.07 -13.03
N VAL A 39 -3.27 9.86 -13.56
CA VAL A 39 -4.27 9.53 -14.58
C VAL A 39 -5.12 8.37 -14.10
N ASP A 40 -6.44 8.55 -14.12
CA ASP A 40 -7.48 7.55 -13.81
C ASP A 40 -8.27 7.23 -15.08
N ILE A 41 -8.47 5.95 -15.40
CA ILE A 41 -9.32 5.45 -16.49
C ILE A 41 -10.47 4.63 -15.89
N ASN A 42 -11.61 5.27 -15.62
CA ASN A 42 -12.71 4.67 -14.85
C ASN A 42 -13.95 4.36 -15.72
N PRO A 43 -14.84 3.45 -15.26
CA PRO A 43 -16.04 3.12 -16.03
C PRO A 43 -17.13 4.20 -15.88
N LYS A 44 -17.66 4.69 -17.01
CA LYS A 44 -18.91 5.48 -17.09
C LYS A 44 -19.91 4.82 -18.03
N ALA A 45 -21.18 5.19 -17.92
CA ALA A 45 -22.30 4.58 -18.64
C ALA A 45 -22.06 4.44 -20.16
N ASP A 46 -21.60 5.51 -20.81
CA ASP A 46 -21.43 5.55 -22.28
C ASP A 46 -20.06 5.01 -22.74
N ALA A 47 -18.97 5.54 -22.19
CA ALA A 47 -17.60 5.17 -22.53
C ALA A 47 -16.66 5.37 -21.33
N PRO A 48 -15.48 4.71 -21.29
CA PRO A 48 -14.49 4.98 -20.25
C PRO A 48 -14.12 6.47 -20.23
N GLU A 49 -14.01 7.05 -19.04
CA GLU A 49 -13.58 8.43 -18.87
C GLU A 49 -12.12 8.43 -18.41
N ARG A 50 -11.36 9.42 -18.90
CA ARG A 50 -9.99 9.66 -18.44
C ARG A 50 -9.97 10.93 -17.61
N ARG A 51 -9.54 10.84 -16.34
CA ARG A 51 -9.40 11.98 -15.44
C ARG A 51 -7.94 12.22 -15.04
N VAL A 52 -7.60 13.48 -14.81
CA VAL A 52 -6.30 13.89 -14.26
C VAL A 52 -6.50 14.33 -12.82
N PHE A 53 -5.59 13.91 -11.92
CA PHE A 53 -5.72 14.18 -10.50
C PHE A 53 -4.42 14.65 -9.84
N VAL A 54 -4.59 15.34 -8.72
CA VAL A 54 -3.54 15.72 -7.78
C VAL A 54 -3.58 14.76 -6.60
N GLU A 55 -2.42 14.18 -6.28
CA GLU A 55 -2.28 13.18 -5.24
C GLU A 55 -1.25 13.63 -4.20
N ARG A 56 -1.58 13.44 -2.93
CA ARG A 56 -0.64 13.54 -1.81
C ARG A 56 -0.66 12.23 -1.04
N VAL A 57 0.53 11.71 -0.74
CA VAL A 57 0.68 10.47 0.02
C VAL A 57 1.65 10.67 1.17
N SER A 58 1.28 10.12 2.32
CA SER A 58 2.11 10.10 3.51
C SER A 58 2.41 8.66 3.92
N PHE A 59 3.67 8.37 4.23
CA PHE A 59 4.13 7.10 4.77
C PHE A 59 4.89 7.33 6.08
N ASP A 60 4.34 6.84 7.18
CA ASP A 60 4.90 6.96 8.54
C ASP A 60 5.40 5.60 9.01
N ALA A 61 6.66 5.52 9.43
CA ALA A 61 7.19 4.31 10.06
C ALA A 61 6.40 3.95 11.32
N ILE A 62 5.97 2.69 11.40
CA ILE A 62 5.35 2.11 12.60
C ILE A 62 6.41 1.39 13.43
N ASP A 63 6.10 1.05 14.68
CA ASP A 63 6.97 0.18 15.46
C ASP A 63 6.95 -1.24 14.86
N PRO A 64 8.04 -2.03 15.01
CA PRO A 64 8.09 -3.40 14.49
C PRO A 64 6.94 -4.23 15.06
N GLN A 65 6.32 -5.06 14.24
CA GLN A 65 5.16 -5.88 14.62
C GLN A 65 5.55 -7.35 14.65
N THR A 66 5.37 -7.99 15.81
CA THR A 66 5.56 -9.42 15.99
C THR A 66 4.22 -10.14 16.04
N ASN A 67 4.16 -11.35 15.49
CA ASN A 67 3.04 -12.28 15.68
C ASN A 67 3.58 -13.70 15.76
N GLY A 68 3.82 -14.17 16.99
CA GLY A 68 4.67 -15.34 17.19
C GLY A 68 6.03 -15.13 16.51
N PRO A 69 6.54 -16.10 15.73
CA PRO A 69 7.86 -16.00 15.10
C PRO A 69 7.94 -15.00 13.93
N GLN A 70 6.80 -14.49 13.45
CA GLN A 70 6.73 -13.54 12.34
C GLN A 70 7.09 -12.13 12.80
N LEU A 71 7.85 -11.41 11.98
CA LEU A 71 8.26 -10.02 12.21
C LEU A 71 8.01 -9.19 10.96
N PHE A 72 7.27 -8.10 11.12
CA PHE A 72 7.10 -7.07 10.10
C PHE A 72 7.74 -5.75 10.51
N TYR A 73 8.44 -5.14 9.57
CA TYR A 73 8.71 -3.71 9.56
C TYR A 73 7.75 -3.04 8.57
N GLY A 74 7.32 -1.81 8.84
CA GLY A 74 6.30 -1.22 7.98
C GLY A 74 6.06 0.27 8.08
N LEU A 75 5.16 0.72 7.21
CA LEU A 75 4.70 2.08 7.06
C LEU A 75 3.18 2.12 7.17
N ARG A 76 2.64 2.96 8.04
CA ARG A 76 1.23 3.39 7.93
C ARG A 76 1.17 4.43 6.83
N TYR A 77 0.15 4.38 5.96
CA TYR A 77 -0.01 5.37 4.91
C TYR A 77 -1.40 5.97 4.82
N HIS A 78 -1.44 7.18 4.25
CA HIS A 78 -2.66 7.88 3.85
C HIS A 78 -2.43 8.53 2.49
N THR A 79 -3.28 8.19 1.53
CA THR A 79 -3.38 8.77 0.20
C THR A 79 -4.62 9.65 0.15
N HIS A 80 -4.44 10.89 -0.30
CA HIS A 80 -5.51 11.86 -0.52
C HIS A 80 -5.41 12.41 -1.93
N ILE A 81 -6.49 12.28 -2.70
CA ILE A 81 -6.56 12.66 -4.11
C ILE A 81 -7.69 13.67 -4.31
N THR A 82 -7.38 14.72 -5.05
CA THR A 82 -8.31 15.76 -5.50
C THR A 82 -8.18 15.97 -7.00
N THR A 83 -9.13 16.67 -7.61
CA THR A 83 -9.06 17.11 -9.01
C THR A 83 -9.09 18.63 -9.07
N GLU A 84 -8.52 19.25 -10.10
CA GLU A 84 -8.60 20.72 -10.26
C GLU A 84 -10.04 21.21 -10.51
N GLU A 85 -10.89 20.33 -11.06
CA GLU A 85 -12.25 20.66 -11.49
C GLU A 85 -13.29 20.57 -10.35
N GLU A 86 -12.96 19.88 -9.24
CA GLU A 86 -13.90 19.61 -8.16
C GLU A 86 -13.27 20.01 -6.81
N ASP A 87 -13.99 20.81 -6.01
CA ASP A 87 -13.54 21.23 -4.67
C ASP A 87 -13.61 20.10 -3.61
N ILE A 88 -13.98 18.89 -4.01
CA ILE A 88 -14.19 17.75 -3.11
C ILE A 88 -13.04 16.75 -3.16
N THR A 89 -12.97 15.90 -2.13
CA THR A 89 -12.06 14.73 -2.15
C THR A 89 -12.53 13.74 -3.20
N PHE A 90 -11.66 13.46 -4.16
CA PHE A 90 -11.92 12.50 -5.24
C PHE A 90 -11.63 11.06 -4.79
N HIS A 91 -10.55 10.85 -4.05
CA HIS A 91 -10.21 9.57 -3.45
C HIS A 91 -9.51 9.76 -2.10
N ASP A 92 -9.83 8.89 -1.15
CA ASP A 92 -9.17 8.81 0.14
C ASP A 92 -8.90 7.33 0.44
N GLN A 93 -7.69 7.02 0.90
CA GLN A 93 -7.27 5.65 1.15
C GLN A 93 -6.26 5.59 2.29
N VAL A 94 -6.44 4.64 3.19
CA VAL A 94 -5.53 4.41 4.32
C VAL A 94 -5.15 2.94 4.46
N GLY A 95 -4.03 2.67 5.11
CA GLY A 95 -3.62 1.32 5.45
C GLY A 95 -2.15 1.21 5.84
N TYR A 96 -1.54 0.06 5.52
CA TYR A 96 -0.16 -0.28 5.86
C TYR A 96 0.56 -0.90 4.67
N TRP A 97 1.84 -0.57 4.55
CA TRP A 97 2.82 -1.33 3.77
C TRP A 97 3.73 -2.07 4.74
N LEU A 98 3.81 -3.39 4.63
CA LEU A 98 4.55 -4.25 5.55
C LEU A 98 5.57 -5.09 4.78
N TRP A 99 6.73 -5.33 5.37
CA TRP A 99 7.75 -6.22 4.84
C TRP A 99 8.22 -7.19 5.91
N GLU A 100 8.24 -8.48 5.56
CA GLU A 100 8.78 -9.55 6.40
C GLU A 100 10.20 -9.91 5.93
N PRO A 101 11.26 -9.58 6.69
CA PRO A 101 12.63 -9.83 6.27
C PRO A 101 12.95 -11.31 6.02
N ALA A 102 12.31 -12.20 6.79
CA ALA A 102 12.60 -13.64 6.77
C ALA A 102 12.18 -14.31 5.46
N THR A 103 11.12 -13.82 4.81
CA THR A 103 10.52 -14.44 3.62
C THR A 103 10.60 -13.54 2.38
N GLY A 104 10.79 -12.24 2.57
CA GLY A 104 10.66 -11.24 1.52
C GLY A 104 9.21 -10.87 1.20
N LEU A 105 8.23 -11.37 1.96
CA LEU A 105 6.82 -11.02 1.80
C LEU A 105 6.62 -9.51 1.98
N ILE A 106 5.96 -8.90 1.00
CA ILE A 106 5.46 -7.53 1.10
C ILE A 106 3.93 -7.55 1.10
N LEU A 107 3.33 -6.74 1.96
CA LEU A 107 1.88 -6.60 2.06
C LEU A 107 1.49 -5.13 1.92
N GLN A 108 0.37 -4.90 1.24
CA GLN A 108 -0.35 -3.64 1.29
C GLN A 108 -1.77 -3.93 1.76
N THR A 109 -2.14 -3.38 2.92
CA THR A 109 -3.55 -3.26 3.29
C THR A 109 -4.06 -1.93 2.75
N LEU A 110 -5.25 -1.90 2.15
CA LEU A 110 -5.91 -0.65 1.81
C LEU A 110 -7.37 -0.69 2.26
N ALA A 111 -7.85 0.46 2.70
CA ALA A 111 -9.25 0.71 3.03
C ALA A 111 -9.66 2.04 2.40
N ILE A 112 -10.79 2.03 1.69
CA ILE A 112 -11.36 3.22 1.07
C ILE A 112 -12.73 3.54 1.70
N PRO A 113 -13.12 4.82 1.84
CA PRO A 113 -14.38 5.22 2.48
C PRO A 113 -15.61 4.96 1.59
N ARG A 114 -15.49 4.09 0.59
CA ARG A 114 -16.60 3.52 -0.20
C ARG A 114 -17.07 2.17 0.36
N GLY A 115 -16.49 1.71 1.47
CA GLY A 115 -16.82 0.42 2.08
C GLY A 115 -16.16 -0.74 1.35
N GLN A 116 -14.88 -0.60 1.01
CA GLN A 116 -14.07 -1.68 0.44
C GLN A 116 -12.70 -1.72 1.12
N VAL A 117 -12.19 -2.93 1.30
CA VAL A 117 -10.85 -3.22 1.79
C VAL A 117 -10.18 -4.26 0.91
N ALA A 118 -8.85 -4.18 0.78
CA ALA A 118 -8.04 -5.22 0.17
C ALA A 118 -6.75 -5.46 0.96
N LEU A 119 -6.28 -6.70 0.93
CA LEU A 119 -4.94 -7.09 1.35
C LEU A 119 -4.24 -7.65 0.12
N ALA A 120 -3.29 -6.89 -0.43
CA ALA A 120 -2.47 -7.29 -1.56
C ALA A 120 -1.11 -7.80 -1.06
N ALA A 121 -0.56 -8.80 -1.76
CA ALA A 121 0.69 -9.43 -1.40
C ALA A 121 1.63 -9.57 -2.61
N GLY A 122 2.93 -9.51 -2.32
CA GLY A 122 4.01 -9.72 -3.27
C GLY A 122 5.26 -10.22 -2.55
N HIS A 123 6.36 -10.37 -3.28
CA HIS A 123 7.68 -10.64 -2.67
C HIS A 123 8.74 -9.73 -3.29
N ALA A 124 9.63 -9.22 -2.45
CA ALA A 124 10.74 -8.38 -2.86
C ALA A 124 11.95 -8.57 -1.93
N LYS A 125 13.14 -8.27 -2.47
CA LYS A 125 14.41 -8.28 -1.75
C LYS A 125 14.86 -6.86 -1.45
N VAL A 126 15.76 -6.74 -0.48
CA VAL A 126 16.43 -5.47 -0.19
C VAL A 126 17.13 -4.97 -1.45
N GLY A 127 16.85 -3.72 -1.83
CA GLY A 127 17.42 -3.08 -3.01
C GLY A 127 16.63 -3.27 -4.31
N ASP A 128 15.54 -4.04 -4.33
CA ASP A 128 14.71 -4.17 -5.53
C ASP A 128 14.08 -2.82 -5.91
N ASP A 129 14.24 -2.43 -7.19
CA ASP A 129 13.69 -1.19 -7.75
C ASP A 129 12.24 -1.30 -8.19
N ASN A 130 11.69 -2.51 -8.19
CA ASN A 130 10.31 -2.76 -8.60
C ASN A 130 9.61 -3.62 -7.57
N LEU A 131 8.38 -3.24 -7.21
CA LEU A 131 7.52 -4.03 -6.34
C LEU A 131 6.24 -4.36 -7.11
N SER A 132 5.72 -5.58 -6.94
CA SER A 132 4.46 -5.98 -7.53
C SER A 132 3.64 -6.72 -6.49
N LEU A 133 2.40 -6.27 -6.27
CA LEU A 133 1.49 -6.86 -5.30
C LEU A 133 0.14 -7.12 -5.96
N VAL A 134 -0.50 -8.21 -5.57
CA VAL A 134 -1.80 -8.61 -6.07
C VAL A 134 -2.75 -8.98 -4.94
N ALA A 135 -4.03 -8.69 -5.12
CA ALA A 135 -5.12 -9.23 -4.32
C ALA A 135 -6.17 -9.84 -5.26
N ALA A 136 -6.72 -10.99 -4.90
CA ALA A 136 -7.81 -11.60 -5.64
C ALA A 136 -9.01 -11.83 -4.72
N ARG A 137 -10.21 -11.57 -5.24
CA ARG A 137 -11.45 -11.77 -4.48
C ARG A 137 -11.58 -13.24 -4.03
N GLY A 138 -12.08 -13.43 -2.81
CA GLY A 138 -12.37 -14.75 -2.25
C GLY A 138 -11.17 -15.49 -1.64
N GLN A 139 -9.96 -14.95 -1.76
CA GLN A 139 -8.81 -15.49 -1.05
C GLN A 139 -8.82 -15.11 0.43
N THR A 140 -8.50 -16.07 1.29
CA THR A 140 -8.46 -15.88 2.76
C THR A 140 -7.07 -15.54 3.27
N GLN A 141 -6.03 -15.71 2.44
CA GLN A 141 -4.66 -15.32 2.78
C GLN A 141 -4.45 -13.83 2.48
N TYR A 142 -4.79 -13.40 1.26
CA TYR A 142 -4.70 -12.01 0.79
C TYR A 142 -5.86 -11.76 -0.19
N GLY A 143 -6.83 -10.91 0.15
CA GLY A 143 -8.07 -10.81 -0.62
C GLY A 143 -8.82 -9.49 -0.49
N ILE A 144 -9.99 -9.43 -1.13
CA ILE A 144 -10.81 -8.23 -1.30
C ILE A 144 -12.19 -8.45 -0.68
N CYS A 145 -12.69 -7.44 0.05
CA CYS A 145 -14.02 -7.44 0.66
C CYS A 145 -14.72 -6.11 0.43
N SER A 146 -16.02 -6.11 0.16
CA SER A 146 -16.80 -4.91 -0.19
C SER A 146 -18.23 -4.96 0.33
N THR A 147 -18.89 -3.80 0.37
CA THR A 147 -20.31 -3.68 0.71
C THR A 147 -21.21 -4.33 -0.34
N ALA A 148 -22.43 -4.72 0.08
CA ALA A 148 -23.40 -5.38 -0.79
C ALA A 148 -23.71 -4.63 -2.09
N PHE A 149 -23.71 -3.29 -2.08
CA PHE A 149 -23.93 -2.52 -3.30
C PHE A 149 -22.74 -2.61 -4.26
N LEU A 150 -21.51 -2.52 -3.75
CA LEU A 150 -20.32 -2.70 -4.60
C LEU A 150 -20.29 -4.12 -5.18
N GLU A 151 -20.67 -5.12 -4.40
CA GLU A 151 -20.81 -6.51 -4.87
C GLU A 151 -21.84 -6.67 -5.99
N TYR A 152 -22.92 -5.88 -5.95
CA TYR A 152 -23.96 -5.91 -6.98
C TYR A 152 -23.57 -5.10 -8.23
N GLY A 153 -23.07 -3.88 -8.03
CA GLY A 153 -22.93 -2.85 -9.06
C GLY A 153 -21.54 -2.79 -9.71
N PHE A 154 -20.49 -2.90 -8.91
CA PHE A 154 -19.09 -2.65 -9.28
C PHE A 154 -18.16 -3.62 -8.56
N ARG A 155 -18.36 -4.93 -8.77
CA ARG A 155 -17.65 -5.95 -8.00
C ARG A 155 -16.19 -5.97 -8.39
N THR A 156 -15.30 -5.83 -7.43
CA THR A 156 -13.85 -5.93 -7.65
C THR A 156 -13.40 -7.39 -7.56
N ASP A 157 -12.93 -7.93 -8.67
CA ASP A 157 -12.49 -9.32 -8.78
C ASP A 157 -10.97 -9.47 -8.55
N ALA A 158 -10.18 -8.49 -8.98
CA ALA A 158 -8.73 -8.47 -8.79
C ALA A 158 -8.19 -7.05 -8.64
N TYR A 159 -7.06 -6.94 -7.94
CA TYR A 159 -6.27 -5.73 -7.78
C TYR A 159 -4.79 -6.07 -8.00
N ARG A 160 -4.07 -5.22 -8.71
CA ARG A 160 -2.62 -5.27 -8.87
C ARG A 160 -2.06 -3.86 -8.75
N ILE A 161 -0.94 -3.73 -8.08
CA ILE A 161 -0.10 -2.53 -8.11
C ILE A 161 1.32 -2.93 -8.45
N ASP A 162 1.89 -2.25 -9.44
CA ASP A 162 3.31 -2.25 -9.72
C ASP A 162 3.91 -0.90 -9.32
N ILE A 163 4.98 -0.92 -8.54
CA ILE A 163 5.76 0.26 -8.17
C ILE A 163 7.11 0.18 -8.86
N ARG A 164 7.58 1.30 -9.40
CA ARG A 164 8.98 1.47 -9.85
C ARG A 164 9.61 2.65 -9.12
N PHE A 165 10.76 2.42 -8.51
CA PHE A 165 11.58 3.48 -7.93
C PHE A 165 12.51 4.08 -8.99
N ASP A 166 12.44 5.41 -9.15
CA ASP A 166 13.29 6.18 -10.06
C ASP A 166 14.28 7.01 -9.24
N GLY A 167 15.16 6.31 -8.50
CA GLY A 167 16.03 6.88 -7.47
C GLY A 167 15.34 7.02 -6.11
N ASP A 168 15.92 7.83 -5.22
CA ASP A 168 15.43 7.96 -3.83
C ASP A 168 14.27 8.94 -3.68
N ASP A 169 14.13 9.92 -4.58
CA ASP A 169 13.15 11.02 -4.46
C ASP A 169 12.04 10.98 -5.52
N SER A 170 11.88 9.82 -6.17
CA SER A 170 10.84 9.60 -7.17
C SER A 170 10.42 8.14 -7.26
N TRP A 171 9.14 7.91 -7.42
CA TRP A 171 8.61 6.59 -7.78
C TRP A 171 7.32 6.74 -8.57
N SER A 172 7.04 5.73 -9.38
CA SER A 172 5.81 5.62 -10.17
C SER A 172 5.03 4.41 -9.74
N TYR A 173 3.71 4.45 -9.94
CA TYR A 173 2.87 3.26 -9.87
C TYR A 173 2.04 3.07 -11.13
N ASP A 174 1.68 1.81 -11.34
CA ASP A 174 0.68 1.35 -12.28
C ASP A 174 -0.28 0.40 -11.54
N ILE A 175 -1.55 0.80 -11.41
CA ILE A 175 -2.58 0.07 -10.69
C ILE A 175 -3.62 -0.44 -11.68
N HIS A 176 -3.89 -1.74 -11.62
CA HIS A 176 -4.96 -2.38 -12.36
C HIS A 176 -6.00 -2.98 -11.39
N THR A 177 -7.26 -2.63 -11.60
CA THR A 177 -8.39 -3.13 -10.83
C THR A 177 -9.41 -3.74 -11.79
N THR A 178 -9.59 -5.06 -11.73
CA THR A 178 -10.59 -5.75 -12.55
C THR A 178 -11.96 -5.64 -11.91
N LEU A 179 -12.89 -4.96 -12.59
CA LEU A 179 -14.25 -4.72 -12.14
C LEU A 179 -15.26 -5.49 -12.99
N ALA A 180 -16.10 -6.31 -12.36
CA ALA A 180 -17.35 -6.77 -12.96
C ALA A 180 -18.42 -5.70 -12.74
N VAL A 181 -18.77 -4.98 -13.80
CA VAL A 181 -19.76 -3.90 -13.78
C VAL A 181 -21.13 -4.46 -14.13
N HIS A 182 -22.13 -4.19 -13.29
CA HIS A 182 -23.49 -4.69 -13.50
C HIS A 182 -24.04 -4.25 -14.87
N GLY A 183 -24.60 -5.21 -15.61
CA GLY A 183 -25.15 -4.97 -16.95
C GLY A 183 -24.10 -4.94 -18.07
N ARG A 184 -22.81 -5.17 -17.78
CA ARG A 184 -21.76 -5.35 -18.79
C ARG A 184 -21.31 -6.81 -18.86
N PRO A 185 -21.15 -7.38 -20.06
CA PRO A 185 -20.74 -8.78 -20.21
C PRO A 185 -19.25 -8.99 -19.90
N ASP A 186 -18.41 -8.01 -20.24
CA ASP A 186 -16.96 -8.10 -20.12
C ASP A 186 -16.46 -7.37 -18.86
N PRO A 187 -15.44 -7.91 -18.17
CA PRO A 187 -14.76 -7.19 -17.10
C PRO A 187 -14.16 -5.87 -17.59
N PHE A 188 -14.22 -4.86 -16.74
CA PHE A 188 -13.58 -3.57 -16.97
C PHE A 188 -12.22 -3.53 -16.26
N ASP A 189 -11.19 -3.12 -16.99
CA ASP A 189 -9.87 -2.84 -16.42
C ASP A 189 -9.80 -1.38 -16.00
N HIS A 190 -10.02 -1.13 -14.71
CA HIS A 190 -9.83 0.19 -14.12
C HIS A 190 -8.34 0.41 -13.87
N HIS A 191 -7.81 1.47 -14.47
CA HIS A 191 -6.37 1.69 -14.57
C HIS A 191 -6.00 3.06 -14.00
N ASP A 192 -5.08 3.08 -13.02
CA ASP A 192 -4.53 4.30 -12.44
C ASP A 192 -3.00 4.34 -12.56
N THR A 193 -2.45 5.47 -13.00
CA THR A 193 -0.99 5.66 -13.07
C THR A 193 -0.58 7.00 -12.50
N ASN A 194 0.57 7.05 -11.83
CA ASN A 194 1.14 8.32 -11.38
C ASN A 194 2.67 8.25 -11.19
N THR A 195 3.31 9.41 -11.06
CA THR A 195 4.71 9.55 -10.66
C THR A 195 4.84 10.60 -9.59
N LEU A 196 5.24 10.18 -8.39
CA LEU A 196 5.32 11.01 -7.20
C LEU A 196 6.73 11.54 -6.98
N ARG A 197 6.80 12.75 -6.43
CA ARG A 197 8.04 13.39 -5.99
C ARG A 197 8.04 13.59 -4.49
N ARG A 198 9.19 13.38 -3.86
CA ARG A 198 9.33 13.54 -2.41
C ARG A 198 9.25 15.01 -2.05
N VAL A 199 8.46 15.32 -1.01
CA VAL A 199 8.36 16.68 -0.44
C VAL A 199 8.83 16.74 1.02
N ALA A 200 8.92 15.59 1.71
CA ALA A 200 9.58 15.50 3.01
C ALA A 200 10.13 14.08 3.25
N PRO A 201 11.24 13.93 4.00
CA PRO A 201 11.78 12.64 4.37
C PRO A 201 10.89 11.90 5.37
N GLY A 202 11.07 10.57 5.46
CA GLY A 202 10.51 9.75 6.52
C GLY A 202 10.99 10.19 7.90
N LYS A 203 10.18 9.91 8.93
CA LYS A 203 10.53 10.16 10.33
C LYS A 203 10.65 8.82 11.08
N PRO A 204 11.54 8.72 12.09
CA PRO A 204 11.63 7.51 12.90
C PRO A 204 10.27 7.16 13.53
N ASN A 205 10.01 5.88 13.72
CA ASN A 205 8.82 5.38 14.40
C ASN A 205 8.76 5.84 15.87
N PRO A 206 7.57 5.85 16.51
CA PRO A 206 7.37 6.36 17.87
C PRO A 206 8.33 5.78 18.91
N LEU A 207 8.55 4.45 18.91
CA LEU A 207 9.47 3.79 19.84
C LEU A 207 10.90 4.31 19.66
N LYS A 208 11.39 4.40 18.41
CA LYS A 208 12.74 4.90 18.13
C LYS A 208 12.92 6.33 18.65
N GLN A 209 11.94 7.20 18.45
CA GLN A 209 11.98 8.57 18.98
C GLN A 209 12.04 8.61 20.52
N ILE A 210 11.35 7.69 21.21
CA ILE A 210 11.41 7.58 22.67
C ILE A 210 12.80 7.15 23.12
N LEU A 211 13.37 6.13 22.49
CA LEU A 211 14.69 5.61 22.81
C LEU A 211 15.80 6.65 22.59
N ASP A 212 15.73 7.37 21.47
CA ASP A 212 16.70 8.44 21.16
C ASP A 212 16.61 9.61 22.14
N ARG A 213 15.43 9.90 22.68
CA ARG A 213 15.30 10.91 23.75
C ARG A 213 15.93 10.41 25.04
N ARG A 214 15.67 9.16 25.45
CA ARG A 214 16.27 8.57 26.66
C ARG A 214 17.79 8.52 26.59
N ALA A 215 18.34 8.14 25.44
CA ALA A 215 19.79 8.08 25.23
C ALA A 215 20.48 9.46 25.31
N ARG A 216 19.77 10.55 24.98
CA ARG A 216 20.27 11.93 25.10
C ARG A 216 20.14 12.51 26.50
N SER A 217 19.33 11.91 27.37
CA SER A 217 19.11 12.36 28.75
C SER A 217 20.00 11.66 29.77
N ASN A 218 20.75 10.63 29.35
CA ASN A 218 21.78 9.94 30.12
C ASN A 218 23.16 10.44 29.71
#